data_AF-A0A965XQP2-F1
#
_entry.id   AF-A0A965XQP2-F1
#
_cell.length_a   1.000
_cell.length_b   1.000
_cell.length_c   1.000
_cell.angle_alpha   90.00
_cell.angle_beta   90.00
_cell.angle_gamma   90.00
#
_symmetry.space_group_name_H-M   'P 1'
#
loop_
_entity.id
_entity.type
_entity.pdbx_description
1 polymer ?
#
loop_
_entity_poly.entity_id
_entity_poly.type
_entity_poly.pdbx_seq_one_letter_code
_entity_poly.pdbx_strand_id
1 'polypeptide(L)'
;MPKPTRLLFLVLAACLASCGGKDIPPFTPPESLALAPIQRQEFVVAFLRGDWCDARHLFESSQQNYLAQDDLCAMAHNCELAFRVTSWAGVPAEELLPEAARFRDLDPGCATLGIPEPDQVWDSVLESGDWDALNSLIQKTNNPLFASVYARKATERALHENDMSLALKFLTQAMNVDREQAWVVFLVQDWMFVSQMEQDPEASARARA
;
A
#
# COMPACT_ATOMS: atom_id res chain seq x y z
N MET A 1 11.83 -48.97 53.49
CA MET A 1 10.69 -49.02 52.56
C MET A 1 9.90 -47.72 52.68
N PRO A 2 10.04 -46.76 51.76
CA PRO A 2 9.35 -45.48 51.83
C PRO A 2 7.84 -45.66 51.61
N LYS A 3 7.02 -45.01 52.45
CA LYS A 3 5.56 -45.09 52.44
C LYS A 3 5.00 -44.63 51.09
N PRO A 4 3.98 -45.30 50.52
CA PRO A 4 3.45 -45.03 49.17
C PRO A 4 2.91 -43.60 49.00
N THR A 5 2.57 -42.92 50.09
CA THR A 5 2.14 -41.52 50.09
C THR A 5 3.25 -40.53 49.71
N ARG A 6 4.53 -40.82 49.98
CA ARG A 6 5.63 -39.92 49.61
C ARG A 6 6.00 -40.01 48.13
N LEU A 7 5.80 -41.19 47.51
CA LEU A 7 6.03 -41.39 46.08
C LEU A 7 4.99 -40.64 45.25
N LEU A 8 3.73 -40.62 45.71
CA LEU A 8 2.63 -39.91 45.05
C LEU A 8 2.85 -38.39 45.03
N PHE A 9 3.33 -37.80 46.13
CA PHE A 9 3.63 -36.37 46.21
C PHE A 9 4.81 -35.94 45.33
N LEU A 10 5.84 -36.79 45.20
CA LEU A 10 6.97 -36.55 44.31
C LEU A 10 6.58 -36.62 42.82
N VAL A 11 5.68 -37.53 42.46
CA VAL A 11 5.14 -37.62 41.09
C VAL A 11 4.23 -36.43 40.77
N LEU A 12 3.36 -36.02 41.70
CA LEU A 12 2.51 -34.84 41.50
C LEU A 12 3.32 -33.54 41.37
N ALA A 13 4.39 -33.37 42.16
CA ALA A 13 5.28 -32.22 42.07
C ALA A 13 6.10 -32.19 40.76
N ALA A 14 6.49 -33.37 40.23
CA ALA A 14 7.18 -33.46 38.95
C ALA A 14 6.26 -33.11 37.76
N CYS A 15 4.96 -33.41 37.83
CA CYS A 15 3.98 -33.00 36.81
C CYS A 15 3.72 -31.48 36.81
N LEU A 16 3.79 -30.83 37.97
CA LEU A 16 3.61 -29.37 38.08
C LEU A 16 4.85 -28.57 37.66
N ALA A 17 6.05 -29.17 37.69
CA ALA A 17 7.29 -28.53 37.27
C ALA A 17 7.50 -28.50 35.74
N SER A 18 6.69 -29.24 34.96
CA SER A 18 6.82 -29.30 33.50
C SER A 18 5.95 -28.29 32.73
N CYS A 19 5.20 -27.43 33.44
CA CYS A 19 4.47 -26.29 32.86
C CYS A 19 5.17 -24.96 33.18
N GLY A 20 6.50 -24.93 33.07
CA GLY A 20 7.30 -23.70 33.05
C GLY A 20 7.71 -23.36 31.62
N GLY A 21 6.75 -23.34 30.69
CA GLY A 21 6.95 -22.80 29.35
C GLY A 21 6.88 -21.29 29.40
N LYS A 22 7.79 -20.62 28.68
CA LYS A 22 7.92 -19.16 28.48
C LYS A 22 6.62 -18.38 28.75
N ASP A 23 6.72 -17.23 29.41
CA ASP A 23 5.67 -16.24 29.66
C ASP A 23 5.03 -15.73 28.35
N ILE A 24 4.34 -16.61 27.64
CA ILE A 24 3.50 -16.30 26.49
C ILE A 24 2.15 -15.96 27.12
N PRO A 25 1.68 -14.71 27.01
CA PRO A 25 0.36 -14.37 27.54
C PRO A 25 -0.68 -15.35 26.97
N PRO A 26 -1.66 -15.78 27.79
CA PRO A 26 -2.62 -16.85 27.44
C PRO A 26 -3.49 -16.54 26.20
N PHE A 27 -3.39 -15.31 25.68
CA PHE A 27 -3.93 -14.88 24.41
C PHE A 27 -2.82 -14.16 23.63
N THR A 28 -1.91 -14.91 23.01
CA THR A 28 -1.15 -14.36 21.88
C THR A 28 -2.02 -14.54 20.64
N PRO A 29 -2.43 -13.45 19.97
CA PRO A 29 -3.11 -13.57 18.69
C PRO A 29 -2.24 -14.38 17.73
N PRO A 30 -2.81 -15.28 16.92
CA PRO A 30 -2.02 -16.05 15.96
C PRO A 30 -1.26 -15.10 15.03
N GLU A 31 0.00 -15.45 14.71
CA GLU A 31 0.87 -14.63 13.85
C GLU A 31 0.23 -14.29 12.50
N SER A 32 -0.71 -15.12 12.04
CA SER A 32 -1.51 -14.89 10.84
C SER A 32 -2.33 -13.59 10.87
N LEU A 33 -2.72 -13.10 12.05
CA LEU A 33 -3.44 -11.84 12.18
C LEU A 33 -2.54 -10.63 11.87
N ALA A 34 -1.25 -10.71 12.20
CA ALA A 34 -0.30 -9.66 11.85
C ALA A 34 -0.01 -9.56 10.34
N LEU A 35 -0.55 -10.47 9.52
CA LEU A 35 -0.32 -10.48 8.07
C LEU A 35 -1.20 -9.49 7.31
N ALA A 36 -2.31 -8.99 7.86
CA ALA A 36 -3.25 -8.16 7.10
C ALA A 36 -2.60 -6.93 6.43
N PRO A 37 -1.76 -6.13 7.11
CA PRO A 37 -1.06 -5.01 6.47
C PRO A 37 -0.08 -5.44 5.38
N ILE A 38 0.59 -6.59 5.56
CA ILE A 38 1.53 -7.15 4.59
C ILE A 38 0.77 -7.61 3.35
N GLN A 39 -0.31 -8.37 3.53
CA GLN A 39 -1.18 -8.85 2.46
C GLN A 39 -1.82 -7.70 1.68
N ARG A 40 -2.22 -6.61 2.37
CA ARG A 40 -2.68 -5.38 1.70
C ARG A 40 -1.61 -4.78 0.79
N GLN A 41 -0.36 -4.73 1.26
CA GLN A 41 0.75 -4.26 0.44
C GLN A 41 1.02 -5.19 -0.74
N GLU A 42 1.02 -6.51 -0.50
CA GLU A 42 1.19 -7.53 -1.54
C GLU A 42 0.05 -7.50 -2.57
N PHE A 43 -1.18 -7.20 -2.16
CA PHE A 43 -2.32 -6.98 -3.06
C PHE A 43 -1.99 -5.88 -4.07
N VAL A 44 -1.55 -4.72 -3.61
CA VAL A 44 -1.17 -3.61 -4.50
C VAL A 44 -0.05 -4.04 -5.44
N VAL A 45 0.95 -4.77 -4.93
CA VAL A 45 2.07 -5.29 -5.74
C VAL A 45 1.59 -6.21 -6.85
N ALA A 46 0.81 -7.23 -6.50
CA ALA A 46 0.29 -8.21 -7.44
C ALA A 46 -0.62 -7.55 -8.48
N PHE A 47 -1.45 -6.60 -8.06
CA PHE A 47 -2.34 -5.87 -8.96
C PHE A 47 -1.54 -5.08 -10.01
N LEU A 48 -0.53 -4.31 -9.57
CA LEU A 48 0.33 -3.52 -10.45
C LEU A 48 1.18 -4.36 -11.42
N ARG A 49 1.45 -5.63 -11.09
CA ARG A 49 2.15 -6.57 -11.98
C ARG A 49 1.26 -7.22 -13.04
N GLY A 50 -0.06 -7.07 -12.92
CA GLY A 50 -1.01 -7.77 -13.79
C GLY A 50 -1.43 -9.14 -13.24
N ASP A 51 -1.00 -9.53 -12.04
CA ASP A 51 -1.32 -10.80 -11.40
C ASP A 51 -2.69 -10.71 -10.70
N TRP A 52 -3.75 -10.46 -11.47
CA TRP A 52 -5.06 -10.05 -10.93
C TRP A 52 -5.73 -11.10 -10.04
N CYS A 53 -5.52 -12.39 -10.33
CA CYS A 53 -6.05 -13.48 -9.50
C CYS A 53 -5.40 -13.48 -8.11
N ASP A 54 -4.07 -13.32 -8.06
CA ASP A 54 -3.31 -13.28 -6.81
C ASP A 54 -3.64 -12.01 -6.03
N ALA A 55 -3.74 -10.88 -6.72
CA ALA A 55 -4.19 -9.62 -6.14
C ALA A 55 -5.55 -9.76 -5.46
N ARG A 56 -6.53 -10.39 -6.15
CA ARG A 56 -7.86 -10.63 -5.56
C ARG A 56 -7.76 -11.49 -4.31
N HIS A 57 -6.99 -12.57 -4.36
CA HIS A 57 -6.80 -13.46 -3.20
C HIS A 57 -6.18 -12.74 -2.00
N LEU A 58 -5.18 -11.88 -2.24
CA LEU A 58 -4.51 -11.08 -1.22
C LEU A 58 -5.44 -10.02 -0.62
N PHE A 59 -6.25 -9.36 -1.45
CA PHE A 59 -7.29 -8.44 -0.99
C PHE A 59 -8.31 -9.14 -0.08
N GLU A 60 -8.88 -10.26 -0.54
CA GLU A 60 -9.86 -11.04 0.25
C GLU A 60 -9.25 -11.55 1.56
N SER A 61 -8.01 -12.03 1.53
CA SER A 61 -7.29 -12.53 2.71
C SER A 61 -7.01 -11.42 3.71
N SER A 62 -6.59 -10.24 3.23
CA SER A 62 -6.37 -9.08 4.12
C SER A 62 -7.67 -8.61 4.76
N GLN A 63 -8.79 -8.58 4.03
CA GLN A 63 -10.11 -8.27 4.60
C GLN A 63 -10.52 -9.24 5.70
N GLN A 64 -10.37 -10.54 5.47
CA GLN A 64 -10.68 -11.56 6.48
C GLN A 64 -9.81 -11.42 7.74
N ASN A 65 -8.53 -11.10 7.57
CA ASN A 65 -7.63 -10.90 8.70
C ASN A 65 -7.91 -9.61 9.46
N TYR A 66 -8.28 -8.50 8.79
CA TYR A 66 -8.73 -7.28 9.46
C TYR A 66 -10.04 -7.52 10.24
N LEU A 67 -10.98 -8.26 9.65
CA LEU A 67 -12.20 -8.66 10.35
C LEU A 67 -11.91 -9.48 11.60
N ALA A 68 -10.98 -10.44 11.51
CA ALA A 68 -10.58 -11.27 12.65
C ALA A 68 -9.85 -10.49 13.76
N GLN A 69 -9.42 -9.25 13.48
CA GLN A 69 -8.82 -8.31 14.43
C GLN A 69 -9.83 -7.27 14.96
N ASP A 70 -11.08 -7.33 14.52
CA ASP A 70 -12.09 -6.28 14.73
C ASP A 70 -11.62 -4.88 14.24
N ASP A 71 -10.70 -4.82 13.27
CA ASP A 71 -10.18 -3.58 12.70
C ASP A 71 -11.04 -3.12 11.50
N LEU A 72 -12.25 -2.66 11.82
CA LEU A 72 -13.24 -2.26 10.82
C LEU A 72 -12.80 -1.00 10.04
N CYS A 73 -11.99 -0.13 10.66
CA CYS A 73 -11.45 1.02 9.95
C CYS A 73 -10.44 0.59 8.87
N ALA A 74 -9.54 -0.35 9.19
CA ALA A 74 -8.63 -0.88 8.19
C ALA A 74 -9.36 -1.63 7.07
N MET A 75 -10.46 -2.34 7.36
CA MET A 75 -11.32 -2.92 6.32
C MET A 75 -11.89 -1.86 5.37
N ALA A 76 -12.42 -0.75 5.93
CA ALA A 76 -12.94 0.36 5.15
C ALA A 76 -11.86 0.98 4.25
N HIS A 77 -10.70 1.26 4.82
CA HIS A 77 -9.54 1.80 4.09
C HIS A 77 -9.03 0.85 3.02
N ASN A 78 -9.07 -0.46 3.26
CA ASN A 78 -8.64 -1.45 2.29
C ASN A 78 -9.59 -1.52 1.08
N CYS A 79 -10.91 -1.41 1.30
CA CYS A 79 -11.89 -1.25 0.21
C CYS A 79 -11.65 0.04 -0.58
N GLU A 80 -11.43 1.17 0.09
CA GLU A 80 -11.12 2.44 -0.58
C GLU A 80 -9.82 2.38 -1.39
N LEU A 81 -8.78 1.71 -0.85
CA LEU A 81 -7.52 1.48 -1.56
C LEU A 81 -7.73 0.64 -2.83
N ALA A 82 -8.46 -0.48 -2.71
CA ALA A 82 -8.73 -1.35 -3.85
C ALA A 82 -9.57 -0.65 -4.92
N PHE A 83 -10.56 0.17 -4.54
CA PHE A 83 -11.29 1.01 -5.47
C PHE A 83 -10.37 2.00 -6.21
N ARG A 84 -9.44 2.65 -5.50
CA ARG A 84 -8.50 3.61 -6.11
C ARG A 84 -7.57 2.93 -7.11
N VAL A 85 -7.03 1.77 -6.73
CA VAL A 85 -6.11 0.98 -7.55
C VAL A 85 -6.80 0.47 -8.82
N THR A 86 -8.05 0.02 -8.71
CA THR A 86 -8.84 -0.44 -9.86
C THR A 86 -9.33 0.70 -10.76
N SER A 87 -9.73 1.84 -10.18
CA SER A 87 -10.09 3.05 -10.93
C SER A 87 -8.92 3.54 -11.77
N TRP A 88 -7.70 3.54 -11.21
CA TRP A 88 -6.48 3.89 -11.94
C TRP A 88 -6.25 2.98 -13.16
N ALA A 89 -6.52 1.69 -13.04
CA ALA A 89 -6.39 0.75 -14.16
C ALA A 89 -7.49 0.91 -15.23
N GLY A 90 -8.39 1.89 -15.09
CA GLY A 90 -9.51 2.13 -16.00
C GLY A 90 -10.66 1.13 -15.82
N VAL A 91 -10.67 0.38 -14.72
CA VAL A 91 -11.69 -0.64 -14.42
C VAL A 91 -12.22 -0.44 -12.99
N PRO A 92 -12.87 0.72 -12.70
CA PRO A 92 -13.28 1.06 -11.34
C PRO A 92 -14.23 0.02 -10.74
N ALA A 93 -13.85 -0.56 -9.59
CA ALA A 93 -14.69 -1.46 -8.81
C ALA A 93 -15.60 -0.68 -7.85
N GLU A 94 -16.60 0.00 -8.39
CA GLU A 94 -17.51 0.89 -7.65
C GLU A 94 -18.22 0.22 -6.47
N GLU A 95 -18.41 -1.10 -6.52
CA GLU A 95 -19.01 -1.91 -5.47
C GLU A 95 -18.24 -1.85 -4.13
N LEU A 96 -16.95 -1.51 -4.17
CA LEU A 96 -16.11 -1.39 -2.98
C LEU A 96 -16.42 -0.13 -2.16
N LEU A 97 -16.99 0.91 -2.76
CA LEU A 97 -17.31 2.16 -2.05
C LEU A 97 -18.47 1.99 -1.05
N PRO A 98 -19.62 1.38 -1.42
CA PRO A 98 -20.66 1.03 -0.44
C PRO A 98 -20.16 0.10 0.66
N GLU A 99 -19.25 -0.83 0.35
CA GLU A 99 -18.70 -1.74 1.35
C GLU A 99 -17.76 -1.03 2.33
N ALA A 100 -16.93 -0.11 1.85
CA ALA A 100 -16.12 0.75 2.70
C ALA A 100 -16.98 1.61 3.64
N ALA A 101 -18.08 2.18 3.12
CA ALA A 101 -19.02 2.96 3.93
C ALA A 101 -19.65 2.10 5.02
N ARG A 102 -20.08 0.88 4.68
CA ARG A 102 -20.66 -0.07 5.66
C ARG A 102 -19.71 -0.37 6.81
N PHE A 103 -18.42 -0.60 6.55
CA PHE A 103 -17.45 -0.85 7.62
C PHE A 103 -17.18 0.39 8.47
N ARG A 104 -17.14 1.57 7.85
CA ARG A 104 -16.99 2.84 8.56
C ARG A 104 -18.16 3.17 9.48
N ASP A 105 -19.38 2.90 9.06
CA ASP A 105 -20.57 3.12 9.89
C ASP A 105 -20.55 2.28 11.19
N LEU A 106 -19.78 1.18 11.18
CA LEU A 106 -19.55 0.33 12.34
C LEU A 106 -18.38 0.79 13.23
N ASP A 107 -17.54 1.71 12.76
CA ASP A 107 -16.46 2.35 13.52
C ASP A 107 -16.54 3.89 13.41
N PRO A 108 -17.29 4.55 14.32
CA PRO A 108 -17.53 6.00 14.29
C PRO A 108 -16.27 6.87 14.35
N GLY A 109 -15.11 6.31 14.74
CA GLY A 109 -13.83 7.02 14.77
C GLY A 109 -13.10 7.01 13.43
N CYS A 110 -13.55 6.20 12.46
CA CYS A 110 -12.86 5.99 11.21
C CYS A 110 -13.13 7.10 10.19
N ALA A 111 -12.09 7.86 9.83
CA ALA A 111 -12.17 8.84 8.76
C ALA A 111 -12.10 8.16 7.37
N THR A 112 -12.80 8.72 6.38
CA THR A 112 -12.57 8.35 4.96
C THR A 112 -11.17 8.76 4.54
N LEU A 113 -10.53 7.97 3.66
CA LEU A 113 -9.29 8.38 3.00
C LEU A 113 -9.50 9.53 2.00
N GLY A 114 -10.75 9.97 1.77
CA GLY A 114 -11.13 10.99 0.81
C GLY A 114 -11.69 10.41 -0.50
N ILE A 115 -12.52 11.18 -1.18
CA ILE A 115 -13.05 10.84 -2.51
C ILE A 115 -11.88 10.95 -3.52
N PRO A 116 -11.78 10.08 -4.54
CA PRO A 116 -10.83 10.31 -5.63
C PRO A 116 -11.06 11.69 -6.22
N GLU A 117 -10.00 12.46 -6.39
CA GLU A 117 -10.11 13.66 -7.22
C GLU A 117 -10.49 13.20 -8.64
N PRO A 118 -11.39 13.92 -9.34
CA PRO A 118 -11.77 13.52 -10.68
C PRO A 118 -10.55 13.48 -11.60
N ASP A 119 -10.27 12.32 -12.20
CA ASP A 119 -9.17 12.14 -13.18
C ASP A 119 -9.25 13.16 -14.32
N GLN A 120 -10.45 13.63 -14.68
CA GLN A 120 -10.64 14.62 -15.76
C GLN A 120 -9.83 15.90 -15.61
N VAL A 121 -9.69 16.44 -14.39
CA VAL A 121 -8.91 17.67 -14.19
C VAL A 121 -7.43 17.38 -14.40
N TRP A 122 -6.97 16.25 -13.89
CA TRP A 122 -5.57 15.84 -13.96
C TRP A 122 -5.16 15.47 -15.38
N ASP A 123 -5.96 14.65 -16.07
CA ASP A 123 -5.73 14.30 -17.47
C ASP A 123 -5.80 15.53 -18.37
N SER A 124 -6.75 16.46 -18.16
CA SER A 124 -6.83 17.69 -18.94
C SER A 124 -5.59 18.58 -18.77
N VAL A 125 -5.06 18.71 -17.55
CA VAL A 125 -3.86 19.51 -17.27
C VAL A 125 -2.59 18.81 -17.80
N LEU A 126 -2.52 17.49 -17.68
CA LEU A 126 -1.46 16.69 -18.26
C LEU A 126 -1.48 16.82 -19.79
N GLU A 127 -2.65 16.70 -20.44
CA GLU A 127 -2.85 16.78 -21.89
C GLU A 127 -2.54 18.17 -22.46
N SER A 128 -2.87 19.24 -21.72
CA SER A 128 -2.57 20.61 -22.15
C SER A 128 -1.08 20.97 -22.05
N GLY A 129 -0.27 20.17 -21.35
CA GLY A 129 1.14 20.46 -21.10
C GLY A 129 1.37 21.62 -20.12
N ASP A 130 0.36 21.95 -19.30
CA ASP A 130 0.49 22.98 -18.26
C ASP A 130 1.21 22.40 -17.03
N TRP A 131 2.54 22.35 -17.12
CA TRP A 131 3.41 21.73 -16.11
C TRP A 131 3.36 22.41 -14.74
N ASP A 132 3.11 23.72 -14.71
CA ASP A 132 2.99 24.48 -13.47
C ASP A 132 1.67 24.19 -12.76
N ALA A 133 0.57 24.09 -13.51
CA ALA A 133 -0.70 23.63 -12.97
C ALA A 133 -0.61 22.18 -12.47
N LEU A 134 0.03 21.28 -13.24
CA LEU A 134 0.18 19.88 -12.84
C LEU A 134 1.01 19.75 -11.55
N ASN A 135 2.13 20.46 -11.48
CA ASN A 135 2.96 20.51 -10.29
C ASN A 135 2.18 21.05 -9.07
N SER A 136 1.32 22.04 -9.29
CA SER A 136 0.45 22.57 -8.22
C SER A 136 -0.58 21.57 -7.74
N LEU A 137 -1.16 20.75 -8.63
CA LEU A 137 -2.09 19.68 -8.27
C LEU A 137 -1.37 18.60 -7.45
N ILE A 138 -0.20 18.14 -7.91
CA ILE A 138 0.64 17.15 -7.20
C ILE A 138 0.95 17.60 -5.77
N GLN A 139 1.27 18.88 -5.56
CA GLN A 139 1.66 19.39 -4.24
C GLN A 139 0.46 19.64 -3.30
N LYS A 140 -0.74 19.90 -3.85
CA LYS A 140 -1.93 20.24 -3.06
C LYS A 140 -2.82 19.03 -2.76
N THR A 141 -2.70 17.96 -3.54
CA THR A 141 -3.55 16.80 -3.35
C THR A 141 -3.22 16.10 -2.03
N ASN A 142 -4.27 15.68 -1.34
CA ASN A 142 -4.14 14.82 -0.15
C ASN A 142 -4.06 13.33 -0.54
N ASN A 143 -4.11 13.01 -1.84
CA ASN A 143 -4.06 11.64 -2.33
C ASN A 143 -2.66 11.32 -2.86
N PRO A 144 -1.79 10.69 -2.06
CA PRO A 144 -0.41 10.40 -2.48
C PRO A 144 -0.35 9.48 -3.70
N LEU A 145 -1.36 8.64 -3.94
CA LEU A 145 -1.38 7.78 -5.13
C LEU A 145 -1.53 8.61 -6.41
N PHE A 146 -2.40 9.61 -6.39
CA PHE A 146 -2.59 10.50 -7.53
C PHE A 146 -1.35 11.35 -7.78
N ALA A 147 -0.78 11.93 -6.73
CA ALA A 147 0.48 12.67 -6.82
C ALA A 147 1.58 11.82 -7.48
N SER A 148 1.75 10.58 -7.01
CA SER A 148 2.77 9.66 -7.53
C SER A 148 2.51 9.24 -8.99
N VAL A 149 1.28 8.83 -9.32
CA VAL A 149 0.89 8.40 -10.66
C VAL A 149 1.02 9.51 -11.69
N TYR A 150 0.46 10.68 -11.41
CA TYR A 150 0.46 11.78 -12.38
C TYR A 150 1.85 12.38 -12.56
N ALA A 151 2.70 12.34 -11.53
CA ALA A 151 4.11 12.63 -11.69
C ALA A 151 4.78 11.67 -12.69
N ARG A 152 4.50 10.36 -12.66
CA ARG A 152 5.02 9.42 -13.68
C ARG A 152 4.49 9.67 -15.07
N LYS A 153 3.18 9.88 -15.21
CA LYS A 153 2.59 10.24 -16.51
C LYS A 153 3.26 11.49 -17.09
N ALA A 154 3.57 12.48 -16.25
CA ALA A 154 4.31 13.67 -16.63
C ALA A 154 5.76 13.37 -17.02
N THR A 155 6.45 12.48 -16.29
CA THR A 155 7.79 12.00 -16.66
C THR A 155 7.80 11.35 -18.03
N GLU A 156 6.89 10.41 -18.28
CA GLU A 156 6.80 9.72 -19.57
C GLU A 156 6.58 10.70 -20.71
N ARG A 157 5.63 11.64 -20.54
CA ARG A 157 5.37 12.66 -21.54
C ARG A 157 6.56 13.59 -21.77
N ALA A 158 7.21 14.05 -20.71
CA ALA A 158 8.40 14.90 -20.82
C ALA A 158 9.55 14.19 -21.55
N LEU A 159 9.72 12.87 -21.34
CA LEU A 159 10.67 12.05 -22.10
C LEU A 159 10.30 11.98 -23.58
N HIS A 160 9.02 11.80 -23.91
CA HIS A 160 8.55 11.85 -25.31
C HIS A 160 8.80 13.20 -25.99
N GLU A 161 8.74 14.29 -25.22
CA GLU A 161 9.04 15.65 -25.69
C GLU A 161 10.55 15.99 -25.66
N ASN A 162 11.41 15.04 -25.22
CA ASN A 162 12.85 15.21 -25.01
C ASN A 162 13.23 16.28 -23.96
N ASP A 163 12.34 16.62 -23.04
CA ASP A 163 12.63 17.50 -21.91
C ASP A 163 13.09 16.69 -20.69
N MET A 164 14.38 16.36 -20.66
CA MET A 164 14.99 15.53 -19.62
C MET A 164 15.00 16.19 -18.24
N SER A 165 15.07 17.53 -18.19
CA SER A 165 15.05 18.27 -16.91
C SER A 165 13.67 18.14 -16.26
N LEU A 166 12.62 18.34 -17.06
CA LEU A 166 11.24 18.20 -16.62
C LEU A 166 10.91 16.74 -16.26
N ALA A 167 11.39 15.79 -17.05
CA ALA A 167 11.22 14.36 -16.77
C ALA A 167 11.81 13.96 -15.41
N LEU A 168 13.04 14.42 -15.12
CA LEU A 168 13.70 14.14 -13.84
C LEU A 168 12.98 14.81 -12.66
N LYS A 169 12.50 16.05 -12.85
CA LYS A 169 11.74 16.77 -11.82
C LYS A 169 10.52 15.96 -11.37
N PHE A 170 9.68 15.53 -12.31
CA PHE A 170 8.48 14.78 -11.96
C PHE A 170 8.80 13.36 -11.46
N LEU A 171 9.84 12.70 -11.99
CA LEU A 171 10.23 11.37 -11.51
C LEU A 171 10.66 11.44 -10.04
N THR A 172 11.44 12.46 -9.69
CA THR A 172 11.88 12.69 -8.31
C THR A 172 10.69 12.94 -7.38
N GLN A 173 9.66 13.64 -7.85
CA GLN A 173 8.43 13.84 -7.08
C GLN A 173 7.69 12.52 -6.84
N ALA A 174 7.54 11.69 -7.88
CA ALA A 174 6.91 10.37 -7.76
C ALA A 174 7.65 9.49 -6.74
N MET A 175 8.98 9.39 -6.87
CA MET A 175 9.83 8.61 -5.96
C MET A 175 9.78 9.11 -4.51
N ASN A 176 9.69 10.42 -4.29
CA ASN A 176 9.59 10.99 -2.95
C ASN A 176 8.28 10.60 -2.27
N VAL A 177 7.16 10.73 -3.00
CA VAL A 177 5.84 10.33 -2.50
C VAL A 177 5.84 8.83 -2.18
N ASP A 178 6.37 7.99 -3.07
CA ASP A 178 6.41 6.54 -2.85
C ASP A 178 7.27 6.13 -1.68
N ARG A 179 8.40 6.81 -1.48
CA ARG A 179 9.27 6.57 -0.33
C ARG A 179 8.55 6.87 0.97
N GLU A 180 7.78 7.96 1.03
CA GLU A 180 6.97 8.30 2.21
C GLU A 180 5.85 7.28 2.46
N GLN A 181 5.30 6.69 1.39
CA GLN A 181 4.25 5.66 1.47
C GLN A 181 4.79 4.22 1.55
N ALA A 182 6.11 4.01 1.50
CA ALA A 182 6.77 2.71 1.37
C ALA A 182 6.29 1.87 0.17
N TRP A 183 5.94 2.51 -0.95
CA TRP A 183 5.50 1.85 -2.19
C TRP A 183 6.68 1.42 -3.07
N VAL A 184 7.35 0.35 -2.64
CA VAL A 184 8.55 -0.20 -3.31
C VAL A 184 8.29 -0.64 -4.76
N VAL A 185 7.05 -0.95 -5.13
CA VAL A 185 6.69 -1.47 -6.47
C VAL A 185 6.84 -0.40 -7.55
N PHE A 186 6.42 0.82 -7.25
CA PHE A 186 6.53 1.93 -8.17
C PHE A 186 8.00 2.32 -8.40
N LEU A 187 8.85 2.17 -7.38
CA LEU A 187 10.29 2.38 -7.51
C LEU A 187 10.96 1.41 -8.50
N VAL A 188 10.42 0.20 -8.68
CA VAL A 188 10.91 -0.75 -9.70
C VAL A 188 10.53 -0.31 -11.11
N GLN A 189 9.34 0.24 -11.30
CA GLN A 189 8.95 0.84 -12.59
C GLN A 189 9.79 2.08 -12.90
N ASP A 190 10.15 2.86 -11.88
CA ASP A 190 10.97 4.06 -12.02
C ASP A 190 12.39 3.78 -12.55
N TRP A 191 12.93 2.57 -12.33
CA TRP A 191 14.21 2.16 -12.92
C TRP A 191 14.20 2.14 -14.46
N MET A 192 13.04 1.94 -15.10
CA MET A 192 12.93 2.04 -16.56
C MET A 192 13.14 3.47 -17.03
N PHE A 193 12.53 4.45 -16.34
CA PHE A 193 12.71 5.87 -16.64
C PHE A 193 14.15 6.32 -16.38
N VAL A 194 14.75 5.89 -15.27
CA VAL A 194 16.17 6.17 -14.98
C VAL A 194 17.08 5.61 -16.07
N SER A 195 16.88 4.35 -16.47
CA SER A 195 17.68 3.74 -17.53
C SER A 195 17.55 4.46 -18.87
N GLN A 196 16.35 4.93 -19.22
CA GLN A 196 16.11 5.69 -20.46
C GLN A 196 16.79 7.06 -20.43
N MET A 197 16.81 7.73 -19.28
CA MET A 197 17.54 9.01 -19.09
C MET A 197 19.06 8.83 -19.11
N GLU A 198 19.58 7.70 -18.63
CA GLU A 198 21.02 7.41 -18.62
C GLU A 198 21.60 7.07 -20.00
N GLN A 199 20.75 6.72 -20.96
CA GLN A 199 21.16 6.53 -22.36
C GLN A 199 21.47 7.85 -23.09
N ASP A 200 21.20 9.02 -22.47
CA ASP A 200 21.68 10.34 -22.90
C ASP A 200 22.53 11.02 -21.79
N PRO A 201 23.86 10.78 -21.77
CA PRO A 201 24.75 11.22 -20.70
C PRO A 201 24.82 12.75 -20.53
N GLU A 202 24.65 13.51 -21.62
CA GLU A 202 24.74 14.97 -21.59
C GLU A 202 23.47 15.63 -21.05
N ALA A 203 22.32 14.98 -21.21
CA ALA A 203 21.07 15.44 -20.62
C ALA A 203 20.97 15.09 -19.13
N SER A 204 21.43 13.90 -18.74
CA SER A 204 21.50 13.46 -17.33
C SER A 204 22.46 14.34 -16.49
N ALA A 205 23.56 14.81 -17.09
CA ALA A 205 24.49 15.74 -16.44
C ALA A 205 23.89 17.15 -16.24
N ARG A 206 23.07 17.64 -17.19
CA ARG A 206 22.39 18.95 -17.09
C ARG A 206 21.26 18.95 -16.07
N ALA A 207 20.57 17.83 -15.89
CA ALA A 207 19.47 17.71 -14.94
C ALA A 207 19.94 17.52 -13.47
N ARG A 208 21.22 17.12 -13.28
CA ARG A 208 21.86 16.98 -11.95
C ARG A 208 22.63 18.23 -11.50
N ALA A 209 22.75 19.25 -12.35
CA ALA A 209 23.48 20.51 -12.09
C ALA A 209 22.52 21.61 -11.63
#